data_AF-A0A0A9VUV8-F1
#
_entry.id   AF-A0A0A9VUV8-F1
#
_cell.length_a   1.000
_cell.length_b   1.000
_cell.length_c   1.000
_cell.angle_alpha   90.00
_cell.angle_beta   90.00
_cell.angle_gamma   90.00
#
_symmetry.space_group_name_H-M   'P 1'
#
loop_
_entity.id
_entity.type
_entity.pdbx_description
1 polymer ?
#
loop_
_entity_poly.entity_id
_entity_poly.type
_entity_poly.pdbx_seq_one_letter_code
_entity_poly.pdbx_strand_id
1 'polypeptide(L)'
;LFRSWTNEEVLDDLRNQFGIHSVLQVDRKLEWKSKNPLDMCIVDFRKDLDPEKIYEIKQVLKGRVTVHPIKSSKHPSQCKRCQEFNHTKNYCSKPPRCVKCAKG
;
A
#
# COMPACT_ATOMS: atom_id res chain seq x y z
N LEU A 1 -9.17 -19.43 -18.96
CA LEU A 1 -9.33 -18.87 -17.60
C LEU A 1 -7.96 -18.42 -17.11
N PHE A 2 -7.66 -17.12 -17.16
CA PHE A 2 -6.42 -16.59 -16.61
C PHE A 2 -6.54 -16.55 -15.08
N ARG A 3 -5.76 -17.38 -14.38
CA ARG A 3 -5.64 -17.36 -12.92
C ARG A 3 -4.76 -16.16 -12.53
N SER A 4 -5.24 -15.32 -11.63
CA SER A 4 -4.45 -14.23 -11.03
C SER A 4 -3.62 -14.78 -9.87
N TRP A 5 -2.34 -14.40 -9.76
CA TRP A 5 -1.40 -14.92 -8.75
C TRP A 5 -1.67 -14.44 -7.34
N THR A 6 -1.76 -15.34 -6.37
CA THR A 6 -2.07 -14.98 -4.98
C THR A 6 -0.96 -14.13 -4.34
N ASN A 7 -1.28 -13.46 -3.22
CA ASN A 7 -0.28 -12.67 -2.51
C ASN A 7 0.89 -13.55 -2.04
N GLU A 8 0.60 -14.79 -1.65
CA GLU A 8 1.59 -15.77 -1.21
C GLU A 8 2.52 -16.20 -2.34
N GLU A 9 1.99 -16.44 -3.55
CA GLU A 9 2.79 -16.78 -4.73
C GLU A 9 3.75 -15.63 -5.10
N VAL A 10 3.25 -14.39 -5.06
CA VAL A 10 4.08 -13.19 -5.32
C VAL A 10 5.11 -12.98 -4.22
N LEU A 11 4.73 -13.17 -2.95
CA LEU A 11 5.62 -13.02 -1.80
C LEU A 11 6.75 -14.04 -1.84
N ASP A 12 6.46 -15.29 -2.17
CA ASP A 12 7.45 -16.36 -2.27
C ASP A 12 8.47 -16.06 -3.37
N ASP A 13 8.01 -15.69 -4.56
CA ASP A 13 8.87 -15.33 -5.69
C ASP A 13 9.82 -14.17 -5.34
N LEU A 14 9.29 -13.10 -4.74
CA LEU A 14 10.11 -11.95 -4.33
C LEU A 14 11.09 -12.32 -3.21
N ARG A 15 10.71 -13.19 -2.27
CA ARG A 15 11.61 -13.69 -1.23
C ARG A 15 12.71 -14.57 -1.79
N ASN A 16 12.45 -15.33 -2.85
CA ASN A 16 13.47 -16.11 -3.55
C ASN A 16 14.46 -15.20 -4.28
N GLN A 17 14.01 -14.04 -4.79
CA GLN A 17 14.87 -13.06 -5.47
C GLN A 17 15.72 -12.20 -4.51
N PHE A 18 15.16 -11.79 -3.36
CA PHE A 18 15.79 -10.81 -2.46
C PHE A 18 16.16 -11.34 -1.07
N GLY A 19 15.80 -12.58 -0.76
CA GLY A 19 15.92 -13.19 0.56
C GLY A 19 14.64 -13.07 1.40
N ILE A 20 14.35 -14.11 2.17
CA ILE A 20 13.12 -14.27 2.96
C ILE A 20 12.86 -13.09 3.90
N HIS A 21 13.92 -12.55 4.50
CA HIS A 21 13.80 -11.45 5.45
C HIS A 21 13.60 -10.08 4.80
N SER A 22 13.96 -9.92 3.52
CA SER A 22 13.96 -8.62 2.83
C SER A 22 12.56 -8.16 2.42
N VAL A 23 11.64 -9.10 2.16
CA VAL A 23 10.26 -8.83 1.73
C VAL A 23 9.29 -9.17 2.86
N LEU A 24 8.63 -8.12 3.36
CA LEU A 24 7.81 -8.20 4.57
C LEU A 24 6.38 -8.60 4.27
N GLN A 25 5.77 -7.93 3.29
CA GLN A 25 4.34 -8.07 3.00
C GLN A 25 4.03 -7.79 1.54
N VAL A 26 2.99 -8.45 1.02
CA VAL A 26 2.41 -8.20 -0.29
C VAL A 26 0.91 -8.05 -0.14
N ASP A 27 0.36 -6.92 -0.57
CA ASP A 27 -1.06 -6.62 -0.55
C ASP A 27 -1.60 -6.33 -1.94
N ARG A 28 -2.40 -7.25 -2.47
CA ARG A 28 -3.15 -6.98 -3.69
C ARG A 28 -4.10 -5.79 -3.51
N LYS A 29 -4.09 -4.88 -4.48
CA LYS A 29 -5.08 -3.80 -4.53
C LYS A 29 -6.41 -4.30 -5.06
N LEU A 30 -7.47 -3.80 -4.45
CA LEU A 30 -8.84 -4.03 -4.89
C LEU A 30 -9.40 -2.74 -5.46
N GLU A 31 -10.20 -2.87 -6.50
CA GLU A 31 -10.97 -1.74 -7.03
C GLU A 31 -11.92 -1.23 -5.95
N TRP A 32 -12.02 0.09 -5.80
CA TRP A 32 -12.80 0.70 -4.72
C TRP A 32 -14.27 0.28 -4.71
N LYS A 33 -14.90 0.22 -5.89
CA LYS A 33 -16.34 -0.01 -6.04
C LYS A 33 -16.68 -1.50 -6.01
N SER A 34 -16.16 -2.27 -6.96
CA SER A 34 -16.50 -3.69 -7.10
C SER A 34 -15.78 -4.61 -6.12
N LYS A 35 -14.71 -4.13 -5.47
CA LYS A 35 -13.78 -4.95 -4.69
C LYS A 35 -13.08 -6.05 -5.48
N ASN A 36 -13.11 -5.96 -6.81
CA ASN A 36 -12.39 -6.88 -7.66
C ASN A 36 -10.87 -6.68 -7.55
N PRO A 37 -10.08 -7.76 -7.58
CA PRO A 37 -8.63 -7.74 -7.78
C PRO A 37 -8.19 -6.81 -8.91
N LEU A 38 -7.30 -5.87 -8.61
CA LEU A 38 -6.54 -5.15 -9.63
C LEU A 38 -5.27 -5.96 -9.97
N ASP A 39 -4.76 -5.72 -11.17
CA ASP A 39 -3.46 -6.25 -11.62
C ASP A 39 -2.29 -5.42 -11.05
N MET A 40 -2.34 -5.17 -9.74
CA MET A 40 -1.29 -4.48 -9.01
C MET A 40 -1.34 -4.85 -7.53
N CYS A 41 -0.17 -4.85 -6.91
CA CYS A 41 -0.03 -5.04 -5.46
C CYS A 41 0.87 -3.94 -4.87
N ILE A 42 0.79 -3.80 -3.56
CA ILE A 42 1.78 -3.10 -2.76
C ILE A 42 2.71 -4.15 -2.18
N VAL A 43 4.01 -3.85 -2.19
CA VAL A 43 5.04 -4.69 -1.58
C VAL A 43 5.81 -3.85 -0.59
N ASP A 44 5.92 -4.36 0.64
CA ASP A 44 6.72 -3.76 1.70
C ASP A 44 8.07 -4.48 1.80
N PHE A 45 9.14 -3.71 1.69
CA PHE A 45 10.52 -4.18 1.85
C PHE A 45 11.10 -3.66 3.16
N ARG A 46 12.12 -4.35 3.67
CA ARG A 46 12.92 -3.79 4.77
C ARG A 46 13.73 -2.58 4.30
N LYS A 47 14.01 -1.68 5.24
CA LYS A 47 14.74 -0.42 5.00
C LYS A 47 16.22 -0.59 4.65
N ASP A 48 16.81 -1.73 5.01
CA ASP A 48 18.20 -2.07 4.73
C ASP A 48 18.41 -2.60 3.30
N LEU A 49 17.34 -2.80 2.54
CA LEU A 49 17.43 -3.17 1.14
C LEU A 49 17.78 -1.95 0.27
N ASP A 50 18.72 -2.14 -0.64
CA ASP A 50 19.10 -1.14 -1.63
C ASP A 50 17.90 -0.79 -2.55
N PRO A 51 17.41 0.46 -2.54
CA PRO A 51 16.27 0.86 -3.34
C PRO A 51 16.48 0.67 -4.85
N GLU A 52 17.70 0.81 -5.36
CA GLU A 52 17.96 0.69 -6.80
C GLU A 52 17.63 -0.72 -7.30
N LYS A 53 18.00 -1.74 -6.53
CA LYS A 53 17.70 -3.15 -6.84
C LYS A 53 16.19 -3.43 -6.88
N ILE A 54 15.39 -2.72 -6.08
CA ILE A 54 13.92 -2.87 -6.08
C ILE A 54 13.35 -2.33 -7.40
N TYR A 55 13.88 -1.21 -7.91
CA TYR A 55 13.40 -0.62 -9.17
C TYR A 55 13.89 -1.36 -10.42
N GLU A 56 14.90 -2.20 -10.29
CA GLU A 56 15.39 -3.08 -11.35
C GLU A 56 14.49 -4.30 -11.61
N ILE A 57 13.55 -4.63 -10.71
CA ILE A 57 12.61 -5.74 -10.90
C ILE A 57 11.81 -5.54 -12.19
N LYS A 58 12.01 -6.42 -13.17
CA LYS A 58 11.26 -6.45 -14.44
C LYS A 58 10.27 -7.59 -14.52
N GLN A 59 10.45 -8.61 -13.68
CA GLN A 59 9.66 -9.83 -13.72
C GLN A 59 9.39 -10.34 -12.32
N VAL A 60 8.13 -10.73 -12.10
CA VAL A 60 7.68 -11.46 -10.91
C VAL A 60 6.91 -12.66 -11.42
N LEU A 61 7.25 -13.85 -10.94
CA LEU A 61 6.75 -15.12 -11.46
C LEU A 61 6.96 -15.18 -12.99
N LYS A 62 5.86 -15.26 -13.77
CA LYS A 62 5.89 -15.28 -15.24
C LYS A 62 5.40 -13.96 -15.86
N GLY A 63 5.21 -12.92 -15.05
CA GLY A 63 4.67 -11.63 -15.44
C GLY A 63 5.73 -10.55 -15.55
N ARG A 64 5.67 -9.76 -16.62
CA ARG A 64 6.42 -8.50 -16.69
C ARG A 64 5.75 -7.46 -15.81
N VAL A 65 6.54 -6.81 -14.97
CA VAL A 65 6.05 -5.80 -14.02
C VAL A 65 6.78 -4.48 -14.21
N THR A 66 6.16 -3.40 -13.74
CA THR A 66 6.81 -2.10 -13.58
C THR A 66 6.67 -1.69 -12.12
N VAL A 67 7.80 -1.35 -11.49
CA VAL A 67 7.82 -0.93 -10.09
C VAL A 67 7.76 0.59 -10.02
N HIS A 68 6.87 1.10 -9.17
CA HIS A 68 6.75 2.52 -8.88
C HIS A 68 6.78 2.76 -7.37
N PRO A 69 7.40 3.86 -6.90
CA PRO A 69 7.29 4.24 -5.50
C PRO A 69 5.84 4.57 -5.14
N ILE A 70 5.43 4.17 -3.93
CA ILE A 70 4.17 4.64 -3.35
C ILE A 70 4.27 6.14 -3.14
N LYS A 71 3.38 6.89 -3.78
CA LYS A 71 3.27 8.34 -3.60
C LYS A 71 2.56 8.62 -2.29
N SER A 72 3.24 9.27 -1.37
CA SER A 72 2.60 9.84 -0.18
C SER A 72 1.61 10.94 -0.60
N SER A 73 0.47 11.00 0.09
CA SER A 73 -0.45 12.14 -0.05
C SER A 73 0.28 13.43 0.34
N LYS A 74 0.20 14.46 -0.51
CA LYS A 74 0.70 15.80 -0.17
C LYS A 74 -0.23 16.55 0.78
N HIS A 75 -1.45 16.05 0.97
CA HIS A 75 -2.41 16.68 1.85
C HIS A 75 -2.16 16.25 3.30
N PRO A 76 -2.12 17.21 4.25
CA PRO A 76 -2.03 16.87 5.66
C PRO A 76 -3.20 15.97 6.05
N SER A 77 -2.95 15.01 6.94
CA SER A 77 -4.01 14.11 7.41
C SER A 77 -5.11 14.91 8.07
N GLN A 78 -6.33 14.83 7.54
CA GLN A 78 -7.50 15.39 8.20
C GLN A 78 -7.98 14.42 9.29
N CYS A 79 -8.12 14.91 10.50
CA CYS A 79 -8.69 14.16 11.61
C CYS A 79 -10.17 13.89 11.35
N LYS A 80 -10.53 12.62 11.14
CA LYS A 80 -11.92 12.21 10.90
C LYS A 80 -12.88 12.49 12.06
N ARG A 81 -12.37 12.84 13.25
CA ARG A 81 -13.17 13.21 14.44
C ARG A 81 -13.53 14.69 14.41
N CYS A 82 -12.56 15.59 14.47
CA CYS A 82 -12.80 17.04 14.59
C CYS A 82 -12.67 17.83 13.28
N GLN A 83 -12.29 17.18 12.18
CA GLN A 83 -12.07 17.77 10.84
C GLN A 83 -10.90 18.73 10.70
N GLU A 84 -10.09 18.91 11.75
CA GLU A 84 -8.85 19.68 11.69
C GLU A 84 -7.67 18.84 11.17
N PHE A 85 -6.57 19.51 10.82
CA PHE A 85 -5.39 18.89 10.22
C PHE A 85 -4.30 18.55 11.24
N ASN A 86 -3.27 17.85 10.78
CA ASN A 86 -2.01 17.58 11.50
C ASN A 86 -2.10 16.63 12.71
N HIS A 87 -3.21 15.92 12.85
CA HIS A 87 -3.35 14.83 13.81
C HIS A 87 -4.34 13.79 13.30
N THR A 88 -4.24 12.56 13.82
CA THR A 88 -5.18 11.48 13.50
C THR A 88 -6.25 11.35 14.58
N LYS A 89 -7.33 10.61 14.28
CA LYS A 89 -8.41 10.34 15.24
C LYS A 89 -7.91 9.76 16.57
N ASN A 90 -6.87 8.92 16.50
CA ASN A 90 -6.33 8.23 17.68
C ASN A 90 -5.62 9.20 18.64
N TYR A 91 -5.16 10.35 18.14
CA TYR A 91 -4.50 11.41 18.92
C TYR A 91 -5.34 12.69 18.97
N CYS A 92 -6.67 12.57 18.94
CA CYS A 92 -7.60 13.70 18.94
C CYS A 92 -8.37 13.79 20.26
N SER A 93 -8.19 14.90 20.99
CA SER A 93 -8.93 15.25 22.20
C SER A 93 -10.09 16.23 21.96
N LYS A 94 -10.30 16.67 20.71
CA LYS A 94 -11.33 17.65 20.35
C LYS A 94 -12.72 17.00 20.19
N PRO A 95 -13.82 17.76 20.38
CA PRO A 95 -15.16 17.25 20.11
C PRO A 95 -15.31 16.84 18.64
N PRO A 96 -16.14 15.83 18.34
CA PRO A 96 -16.43 15.45 16.97
C PRO A 96 -17.07 16.62 16.22
N ARG A 97 -16.83 16.71 14.91
CA ARG A 97 -17.41 17.70 14.03
C ARG A 97 -17.81 17.05 12.71
N CYS A 98 -19.00 17.37 12.23
CA CYS A 98 -19.50 16.91 10.94
C CYS A 98 -18.85 17.69 9.79
N VAL A 99 -18.32 16.99 8.78
CA VAL A 99 -17.76 17.60 7.56
C VAL A 99 -18.79 18.41 6.78
N LYS A 100 -20.06 17.97 6.77
CA LYS A 100 -21.11 18.57 5.94
C LYS A 100 -21.71 19.82 6.55
N CYS A 101 -22.05 19.78 7.83
CA CYS A 101 -22.77 20.88 8.49
C CYS A 101 -21.92 21.70 9.47
N ALA A 102 -20.65 21.34 9.67
CA ALA A 102 -19.72 21.97 10.61
C ALA A 102 -20.18 22.01 12.08
N LYS A 103 -21.27 21.32 12.43
CA LYS A 103 -21.77 21.16 13.81
C LYS A 103 -21.09 19.97 14.49
N GLY A 104 -20.91 20.08 15.80
CA GLY A 104 -20.37 19.04 16.69
C GLY A 104 -21.37 18.69 17.77
#